data_AF-A0A1H4F0T3-F1
#
_entry.id   AF-A0A1H4F0T3-F1
#
_cell.length_a   1.000
_cell.length_b   1.000
_cell.length_c   1.000
_cell.angle_alpha   90.00
_cell.angle_beta   90.00
_cell.angle_gamma   90.00
#
_symmetry.space_group_name_H-M   'P 1'
#
loop_
_entity.id
_entity.type
_entity.pdbx_description
1 polymer ?
#
loop_
_entity_poly.entity_id
_entity_poly.type
_entity_poly.pdbx_seq_one_letter_code
_entity_poly.pdbx_strand_id
1 'polypeptide(L)'
;MQSIVIIFPYFGTLPVQYKMWRASALCNPSVKFMFFTDTNVEPAENIIVHQMSFSEFKKIVQGAFNFDIVLDRPYKLCEYKQAYGYILHNYIKNYDFWGFGDLDIVYGNIRKFLTDIVLYHKFILGWGHLTLMHNDEDTNTYFMKHIEGYQDYRDAFTTSKITFFDEFNHKGCSDKWRDCRPDDCWLEDPFDNVSRPKEAFHFCSLNRGWEQVIFEHVDNHLYMIRFNKGTLEKLESLYAHFQHRGMMKDHVRDYSHFLVIPEGMVDYPQSMVMLRLRWLCRKRWLKTKYYQWRDYVIWRMHMNKNR
;
A
#
# COMPACT_ATOMS: atom_id res chain seq x y z
N MET A 1 15.83 -2.32 -18.93
CA MET A 1 15.03 -2.34 -17.69
C MET A 1 13.85 -1.40 -17.87
N GLN A 2 12.63 -1.92 -17.80
CA GLN A 2 11.41 -1.13 -17.99
C GLN A 2 11.23 -0.08 -16.89
N SER A 3 10.79 1.11 -17.28
CA SER A 3 10.57 2.27 -16.41
C SER A 3 9.25 2.13 -15.64
N ILE A 4 9.29 2.39 -14.33
CA ILE A 4 8.13 2.26 -13.42
C ILE A 4 7.89 3.60 -12.74
N VAL A 5 6.63 4.02 -12.71
CA VAL A 5 6.14 5.11 -11.86
C VAL A 5 5.01 4.64 -10.95
N ILE A 6 5.07 4.94 -9.65
CA ILE A 6 3.99 4.67 -8.69
C ILE A 6 3.38 6.01 -8.28
N ILE A 7 2.08 6.14 -8.45
CA ILE A 7 1.33 7.39 -8.35
C ILE A 7 0.64 7.48 -6.98
N PHE A 8 0.79 8.62 -6.31
CA PHE A 8 0.24 8.93 -4.99
C PHE A 8 -0.53 10.25 -5.01
N PRO A 9 -1.81 10.26 -5.40
CA PRO A 9 -2.72 11.36 -5.09
C PRO A 9 -3.05 11.31 -3.59
N TYR A 10 -2.44 12.20 -2.81
CA TYR A 10 -2.57 12.19 -1.35
C TYR A 10 -2.76 13.60 -0.82
N PHE A 11 -3.86 13.85 -0.11
CA PHE A 11 -4.21 15.18 0.39
C PHE A 11 -4.52 15.12 1.88
N GLY A 12 -4.00 16.08 2.63
CA GLY A 12 -4.06 16.13 4.10
C GLY A 12 -2.86 15.52 4.80
N THR A 13 -2.97 15.30 6.11
CA THR A 13 -1.82 14.99 6.97
C THR A 13 -1.18 13.64 6.66
N LEU A 14 0.12 13.63 6.33
CA LEU A 14 0.91 12.42 6.12
C LEU A 14 0.83 11.46 7.32
N PRO A 15 0.78 10.13 7.08
CA PRO A 15 0.74 9.15 8.15
C PRO A 15 2.06 9.10 8.90
N VAL A 16 2.05 8.62 10.15
CA VAL A 16 3.28 8.42 10.94
C VAL A 16 4.27 7.46 10.26
N GLN A 17 3.75 6.56 9.44
CA GLN A 17 4.47 5.61 8.60
C GLN A 17 5.25 6.28 7.45
N TYR A 18 4.94 7.53 7.10
CA TYR A 18 5.51 8.18 5.91
C TYR A 18 7.05 8.23 5.93
N LYS A 19 7.68 8.39 7.10
CA LYS A 19 9.14 8.45 7.16
C LYS A 19 9.81 7.13 6.79
N MET A 20 9.28 5.98 7.23
CA MET A 20 9.79 4.67 6.79
C MET A 20 9.43 4.38 5.34
N TRP A 21 8.24 4.80 4.90
CA TRP A 21 7.86 4.75 3.49
C TRP A 21 8.88 5.50 2.64
N ARG A 22 9.20 6.76 3.01
CA ARG A 22 10.16 7.63 2.30
C ARG A 22 11.56 7.03 2.30
N ALA A 23 12.04 6.55 3.44
CA ALA A 23 13.35 5.93 3.55
C ALA A 23 13.48 4.72 2.61
N SER A 24 12.51 3.81 2.63
CA SER A 24 12.52 2.63 1.75
C SER A 24 12.31 2.96 0.27
N ALA A 25 11.51 3.98 -0.04
CA ALA A 25 11.30 4.46 -1.41
C ALA A 25 12.59 5.05 -2.00
N LEU A 26 13.36 5.84 -1.22
CA LEU A 26 14.64 6.40 -1.65
C LEU A 26 15.68 5.33 -2.00
N CYS A 27 15.62 4.16 -1.36
CA CYS A 27 16.49 3.03 -1.66
C CYS A 27 16.19 2.35 -3.02
N ASN A 28 15.11 2.74 -3.71
CA ASN A 28 14.71 2.22 -5.01
C ASN A 28 14.83 3.28 -6.14
N PRO A 29 16.04 3.73 -6.53
CA PRO A 29 16.24 4.87 -7.43
C PRO A 29 15.71 4.66 -8.85
N SER A 30 15.56 3.41 -9.28
CA SER A 30 15.04 3.05 -10.61
C SER A 30 13.51 3.06 -10.73
N VAL A 31 12.81 3.32 -9.63
CA VAL A 31 11.35 3.44 -9.57
C VAL A 31 11.02 4.87 -9.20
N LYS A 32 10.15 5.53 -9.97
CA LYS A 32 9.72 6.89 -9.66
C LYS A 32 8.46 6.86 -8.80
N PHE A 33 8.40 7.69 -7.78
CA PHE A 33 7.24 7.87 -6.92
C PHE A 33 6.68 9.27 -7.17
N MET A 34 5.49 9.35 -7.77
CA MET A 34 4.90 10.60 -8.25
C MET A 34 3.73 11.02 -7.36
N PHE A 35 3.90 12.12 -6.64
CA PHE A 35 2.91 12.69 -5.75
C PHE A 35 2.10 13.79 -6.41
N PHE A 36 0.80 13.79 -6.13
CA PHE A 36 -0.10 14.93 -6.32
C PHE A 36 -0.66 15.27 -4.95
N THR A 37 -0.25 16.40 -4.37
CA THR A 37 -0.50 16.64 -2.94
C THR A 37 -0.53 18.11 -2.56
N ASP A 38 -1.30 18.43 -1.50
CA ASP A 38 -1.33 19.72 -0.83
C ASP A 38 -0.41 19.77 0.39
N THR A 39 0.25 18.66 0.70
CA THR A 39 1.06 18.49 1.90
C THR A 39 2.53 18.58 1.60
N ASN A 40 3.33 18.89 2.62
CA ASN A 40 4.77 19.04 2.49
C ASN A 40 5.45 17.67 2.32
N VAL A 41 5.59 17.25 1.07
CA VAL A 41 6.37 16.08 0.63
C VAL A 41 7.68 16.60 0.05
N GLU A 42 8.80 16.17 0.62
CA GLU A 42 10.12 16.56 0.13
C GLU A 42 10.46 15.84 -1.19
N PRO A 43 10.76 16.57 -2.27
CA PRO A 43 11.19 15.96 -3.52
C PRO A 43 12.55 15.29 -3.38
N ALA A 44 12.82 14.31 -4.26
CA ALA A 44 14.11 13.64 -4.40
C ALA A 44 14.28 13.18 -5.86
N GLU A 45 15.44 12.64 -6.21
CA GLU A 45 15.70 12.19 -7.59
C GLU A 45 14.65 11.19 -8.10
N ASN A 46 14.17 10.30 -7.24
CA ASN A 46 13.13 9.34 -7.54
C ASN A 46 11.77 9.66 -6.91
N ILE A 47 11.59 10.83 -6.28
CA ILE A 47 10.32 11.30 -5.72
C ILE A 47 9.94 12.61 -6.40
N ILE A 48 8.94 12.54 -7.29
CA ILE A 48 8.42 13.65 -8.07
C ILE A 48 7.21 14.21 -7.33
N VAL A 49 7.17 15.53 -7.11
CA VAL A 49 6.10 16.17 -6.33
C VAL A 49 5.41 17.24 -7.17
N HIS A 50 4.13 17.02 -7.44
CA HIS A 50 3.23 18.02 -8.01
C HIS A 50 2.40 18.65 -6.88
N GLN A 51 2.85 19.80 -6.40
CA GLN A 51 2.16 20.55 -5.35
C GLN A 51 0.86 21.16 -5.90
N MET A 52 -0.28 20.76 -5.35
CA MET A 52 -1.60 21.29 -5.70
C MET A 52 -2.63 21.01 -4.62
N SER A 53 -3.71 21.77 -4.59
CA SER A 53 -4.86 21.52 -3.71
C SER A 53 -5.67 20.31 -4.17
N PHE A 54 -6.42 19.70 -3.22
CA PHE A 54 -7.40 18.66 -3.55
C PHE A 54 -8.45 19.13 -4.57
N SER A 55 -8.84 20.41 -4.52
CA SER A 55 -9.80 20.99 -5.47
C SER A 55 -9.24 21.05 -6.89
N GLU A 56 -7.95 21.37 -7.06
CA GLU A 56 -7.30 21.35 -8.37
C GLU A 56 -7.18 19.93 -8.92
N PHE A 57 -6.77 18.97 -8.09
CA PHE A 57 -6.72 17.57 -8.51
C PHE A 57 -8.11 17.04 -8.89
N LYS A 58 -9.16 17.42 -8.16
CA LYS A 58 -10.53 17.08 -8.52
C LYS A 58 -10.91 17.56 -9.92
N LYS A 59 -10.45 18.74 -10.35
CA LYS A 59 -10.67 19.23 -11.73
C LYS A 59 -9.96 18.36 -12.76
N ILE A 60 -8.77 17.86 -12.45
CA ILE A 60 -8.04 16.91 -13.31
C ILE A 60 -8.85 15.63 -13.48
N VAL A 61 -9.31 15.02 -12.37
CA VAL A 61 -10.12 13.78 -12.44
C VAL A 61 -11.43 14.03 -13.17
N GLN A 62 -12.14 15.12 -12.88
CA GLN A 62 -13.40 15.46 -13.55
C GLN A 62 -13.21 15.68 -15.06
N GLY A 63 -12.10 16.30 -15.47
CA GLY A 63 -11.81 16.55 -16.89
C GLY A 63 -11.56 15.27 -17.71
N ALA A 64 -11.27 14.14 -17.05
CA ALA A 64 -11.09 12.86 -17.73
C ALA A 64 -12.41 12.17 -18.10
N PHE A 65 -13.56 12.62 -17.56
CA PHE A 65 -14.85 11.95 -17.75
C PHE A 65 -15.93 12.92 -18.22
N ASN A 66 -16.85 12.42 -19.06
CA ASN A 66 -17.96 13.20 -19.62
C ASN A 66 -19.25 13.12 -18.77
N PHE A 67 -19.14 12.72 -17.51
CA PHE A 67 -20.21 12.65 -16.53
C PHE A 67 -19.74 13.23 -15.20
N ASP A 68 -20.67 13.66 -14.35
CA ASP A 68 -20.34 14.24 -13.06
C ASP A 68 -19.80 13.17 -12.11
N ILE A 69 -18.54 13.33 -11.69
CA ILE A 69 -17.90 12.41 -10.74
C ILE A 69 -18.13 12.83 -9.28
N VAL A 70 -18.16 11.86 -8.39
CA VAL A 70 -18.18 12.06 -6.94
C VAL A 70 -16.78 11.85 -6.37
N LEU A 71 -16.09 12.98 -6.21
CA LEU A 71 -14.83 13.08 -5.47
C LEU A 71 -14.99 14.17 -4.40
N ASP A 72 -15.67 13.84 -3.32
CA ASP A 72 -16.10 14.75 -2.24
C ASP A 72 -15.06 14.88 -1.12
N ARG A 73 -14.21 13.85 -0.93
CA ARG A 73 -13.17 13.80 0.10
C ARG A 73 -11.92 13.05 -0.38
N PRO A 74 -10.72 13.31 0.17
CA PRO A 74 -9.49 12.64 -0.25
C PRO A 74 -9.57 11.12 -0.24
N TYR A 75 -10.19 10.51 0.78
CA TYR A 75 -10.30 9.04 0.87
C TYR A 75 -11.08 8.40 -0.30
N LYS A 76 -11.92 9.17 -1.00
CA LYS A 76 -12.65 8.67 -2.19
C LYS A 76 -11.71 8.42 -3.38
N LEU A 77 -10.47 8.92 -3.36
CA LEU A 77 -9.44 8.66 -4.36
C LEU A 77 -9.10 7.17 -4.53
N CYS A 78 -9.32 6.32 -3.50
CA CYS A 78 -9.10 4.88 -3.61
C CYS A 78 -9.92 4.26 -4.75
N GLU A 79 -11.16 4.72 -4.93
CA GLU A 79 -12.04 4.22 -5.98
C GLU A 79 -11.51 4.53 -7.40
N TYR A 80 -10.68 5.57 -7.54
CA TYR A 80 -10.12 6.00 -8.82
C TYR A 80 -8.73 5.39 -9.12
N LYS A 81 -8.14 4.60 -8.20
CA LYS A 81 -6.78 4.05 -8.34
C LYS A 81 -6.56 3.33 -9.67
N GLN A 82 -7.54 2.51 -10.07
CA GLN A 82 -7.52 1.74 -11.32
C GLN A 82 -7.61 2.60 -12.60
N ALA A 83 -7.95 3.88 -12.47
CA ALA A 83 -8.07 4.83 -13.56
C ALA A 83 -6.92 5.83 -13.64
N TYR A 84 -5.93 5.80 -12.73
CA TYR A 84 -4.87 6.83 -12.71
C TYR A 84 -4.05 6.86 -14.00
N GLY A 85 -3.78 5.72 -14.64
CA GLY A 85 -3.07 5.72 -15.92
C GLY A 85 -3.81 6.45 -17.03
N TYR A 86 -5.15 6.38 -17.02
CA TYR A 86 -6.01 7.12 -17.93
C TYR A 86 -6.11 8.60 -17.55
N ILE A 87 -6.42 8.90 -16.29
CA ILE A 87 -6.63 10.28 -15.78
C ILE A 87 -5.34 11.11 -15.92
N LEU A 88 -4.18 10.50 -15.65
CA LEU A 88 -2.89 11.17 -15.56
C LEU A 88 -1.98 10.84 -16.75
N HIS A 89 -2.55 10.38 -17.87
CA HIS A 89 -1.81 9.94 -19.05
C HIS A 89 -0.69 10.92 -19.46
N ASN A 90 -0.97 12.23 -19.48
CA ASN A 90 0.02 13.25 -19.85
C ASN A 90 1.26 13.29 -18.94
N TYR A 91 1.13 12.89 -17.67
CA TYR A 91 2.23 12.84 -16.70
C TYR A 91 3.04 11.55 -16.82
N ILE A 92 2.41 10.46 -17.26
CA ILE A 92 3.01 9.11 -17.22
C ILE A 92 3.32 8.49 -18.58
N LYS A 93 2.95 9.13 -19.70
CA LYS A 93 3.09 8.56 -21.07
C LYS A 93 4.49 8.08 -21.47
N ASN A 94 5.54 8.52 -20.78
CA ASN A 94 6.93 8.13 -21.05
C ASN A 94 7.42 6.97 -20.15
N TYR A 95 6.54 6.39 -19.33
CA TYR A 95 6.85 5.21 -18.52
C TYR A 95 6.28 3.95 -19.15
N ASP A 96 6.96 2.82 -19.00
CA ASP A 96 6.49 1.52 -19.48
C ASP A 96 5.43 0.94 -18.53
N PHE A 97 5.53 1.23 -17.23
CA PHE A 97 4.59 0.83 -16.20
C PHE A 97 4.21 2.00 -15.31
N TRP A 98 2.94 2.05 -14.94
CA TRP A 98 2.46 2.87 -13.83
C TRP A 98 1.87 1.98 -12.73
N GLY A 99 1.58 2.58 -11.58
CA GLY A 99 0.91 1.87 -10.52
C GLY A 99 0.44 2.81 -9.43
N PHE A 100 -0.10 2.24 -8.37
CA PHE A 100 -0.54 2.95 -7.18
C PHE A 100 -0.21 2.12 -5.95
N GLY A 101 -0.14 2.78 -4.80
CA GLY A 101 0.04 2.10 -3.53
C GLY A 101 -0.31 2.99 -2.35
N ASP A 102 -0.12 2.44 -1.16
CA ASP A 102 -0.43 3.13 0.10
C ASP A 102 0.83 3.72 0.75
N LEU A 103 0.65 4.68 1.65
CA LEU A 103 1.74 5.34 2.39
C LEU A 103 2.03 4.67 3.75
N ASP A 104 1.34 3.59 4.08
CA ASP A 104 1.56 2.77 5.27
C ASP A 104 2.27 1.44 4.95
N ILE A 105 3.04 1.43 3.86
CA ILE A 105 3.92 0.33 3.49
C ILE A 105 5.41 0.70 3.66
N VAL A 106 6.25 -0.32 3.81
CA VAL A 106 7.71 -0.22 3.71
C VAL A 106 8.15 -1.11 2.58
N TYR A 107 8.91 -0.58 1.63
CA TYR A 107 9.44 -1.34 0.51
C TYR A 107 10.72 -2.11 0.90
N GLY A 108 10.93 -3.26 0.27
CA GLY A 108 12.24 -3.86 0.10
C GLY A 108 12.79 -3.51 -1.29
N ASN A 109 13.61 -4.39 -1.84
CA ASN A 109 14.20 -4.19 -3.16
C ASN A 109 13.16 -4.51 -4.25
N ILE A 110 12.55 -3.48 -4.84
CA ILE A 110 11.46 -3.66 -5.82
C ILE A 110 11.93 -4.48 -7.02
N ARG A 111 13.13 -4.20 -7.55
CA ARG A 111 13.66 -4.84 -8.76
C ARG A 111 14.08 -6.29 -8.56
N LYS A 112 14.29 -6.72 -7.32
CA LYS A 112 14.53 -8.13 -7.01
C LYS A 112 13.30 -8.99 -7.31
N PHE A 113 12.11 -8.46 -7.05
CA PHE A 113 10.85 -9.20 -7.23
C PHE A 113 10.16 -8.85 -8.55
N LEU A 114 10.14 -7.57 -8.93
CA LEU A 114 9.55 -7.08 -10.17
C LEU A 114 10.61 -7.07 -11.28
N THR A 115 10.99 -8.28 -11.69
CA THR A 115 11.96 -8.54 -12.76
C THR A 115 11.34 -8.29 -14.14
N ASP A 116 12.17 -8.22 -15.19
CA ASP A 116 11.68 -8.08 -16.58
C ASP A 116 10.73 -9.25 -16.98
N ILE A 117 10.86 -10.44 -16.36
CA ILE A 117 9.92 -11.57 -16.58
C ILE A 117 8.55 -11.26 -15.96
N VAL A 118 8.53 -10.71 -14.75
CA VAL A 118 7.27 -10.31 -14.09
C VAL A 118 6.62 -9.16 -14.85
N LEU A 119 7.42 -8.19 -15.32
CA LEU A 119 7.00 -7.05 -16.12
C LEU A 119 6.67 -7.38 -17.60
N TYR A 120 6.55 -8.66 -17.95
CA TYR A 120 5.84 -9.09 -19.16
C TYR A 120 4.32 -9.06 -19.00
N HIS A 121 3.83 -9.17 -17.75
CA HIS A 121 2.40 -9.15 -17.43
C HIS A 121 1.87 -7.72 -17.41
N LYS A 122 0.57 -7.56 -17.70
CA LYS A 122 -0.08 -6.26 -17.72
C LYS A 122 -0.58 -5.81 -16.35
N PHE A 123 -0.92 -6.74 -15.46
CA PHE A 123 -1.50 -6.44 -14.15
C PHE A 123 -0.79 -7.24 -13.05
N ILE A 124 -0.25 -6.55 -12.05
CA ILE A 124 0.71 -7.13 -11.10
C ILE A 124 0.24 -6.83 -9.66
N LEU A 125 0.23 -7.85 -8.78
CA LEU A 125 -0.18 -7.86 -7.37
C LEU A 125 -1.69 -7.67 -7.10
N GLY A 126 -2.30 -6.54 -7.48
CA GLY A 126 -3.76 -6.33 -7.46
C GLY A 126 -4.46 -6.13 -6.10
N TRP A 127 -3.74 -6.13 -4.98
CA TRP A 127 -4.32 -6.08 -3.62
C TRP A 127 -4.65 -4.68 -3.08
N GLY A 128 -4.50 -3.61 -3.87
CA GLY A 128 -4.84 -2.24 -3.46
C GLY A 128 -3.70 -1.45 -2.79
N HIS A 129 -2.89 -2.12 -1.97
CA HIS A 129 -1.75 -1.49 -1.27
C HIS A 129 -0.50 -1.31 -2.14
N LEU A 130 -0.37 -2.12 -3.19
CA LEU A 130 0.57 -1.91 -4.30
C LEU A 130 0.04 -2.69 -5.49
N THR A 131 -0.16 -2.01 -6.61
CA THR A 131 -0.54 -2.60 -7.89
C THR A 131 0.24 -1.91 -8.99
N LEU A 132 0.84 -2.68 -9.90
CA LEU A 132 1.42 -2.13 -11.14
C LEU A 132 0.60 -2.57 -12.36
N MET A 133 0.56 -1.69 -13.34
CA MET A 133 -0.15 -1.84 -14.59
C MET A 133 0.76 -1.42 -15.76
N HIS A 134 0.78 -2.22 -16.82
CA HIS A 134 1.50 -1.86 -18.04
C HIS A 134 0.86 -0.60 -18.66
N ASN A 135 1.68 0.32 -19.14
CA ASN A 135 1.21 1.62 -19.60
C ASN A 135 0.89 1.59 -21.10
N ASP A 136 -0.23 0.96 -21.43
CA ASP A 136 -0.79 0.93 -22.79
C ASP A 136 -2.28 1.26 -22.79
N GLU A 137 -2.83 1.55 -23.96
CA GLU A 137 -4.24 1.93 -24.11
C GLU A 137 -5.22 0.86 -23.62
N ASP A 138 -4.99 -0.42 -23.93
CA ASP A 138 -5.86 -1.53 -23.53
C ASP A 138 -5.87 -1.69 -22.00
N THR A 139 -4.70 -1.61 -21.36
CA THR A 139 -4.55 -1.72 -19.90
C THR A 139 -5.12 -0.50 -19.19
N ASN A 140 -4.81 0.71 -19.68
CA ASN A 140 -5.24 1.97 -19.06
C ASN A 140 -6.74 2.20 -19.15
N THR A 141 -7.43 1.57 -20.11
CA THR A 141 -8.89 1.70 -20.28
C THR A 141 -9.66 0.45 -19.85
N TYR A 142 -8.98 -0.62 -19.40
CA TYR A 142 -9.65 -1.88 -19.04
C TYR A 142 -10.68 -1.73 -17.92
N PHE A 143 -10.45 -0.81 -16.97
CA PHE A 143 -11.42 -0.52 -15.90
C PHE A 143 -12.80 -0.11 -16.45
N MET A 144 -12.86 0.47 -17.65
CA MET A 144 -14.09 0.88 -18.32
C MET A 144 -14.88 -0.26 -18.97
N LYS A 145 -14.26 -1.44 -19.18
CA LYS A 145 -14.94 -2.56 -19.83
C LYS A 145 -16.03 -3.10 -18.92
N HIS A 146 -17.26 -3.08 -19.41
CA HIS A 146 -18.41 -3.68 -18.74
C HIS A 146 -18.36 -5.21 -18.88
N ILE A 147 -18.43 -5.91 -17.75
CA ILE A 147 -18.47 -7.38 -17.69
C ILE A 147 -19.51 -7.76 -16.63
N GLU A 148 -20.46 -8.61 -17.02
CA GLU A 148 -21.52 -9.08 -16.12
C GLU A 148 -20.94 -9.74 -14.86
N GLY A 149 -21.47 -9.39 -13.69
CA GLY A 149 -21.00 -9.90 -12.40
C GLY A 149 -19.87 -9.11 -11.74
N TYR A 150 -19.37 -8.05 -12.38
CA TYR A 150 -18.38 -7.11 -11.83
C TYR A 150 -18.97 -5.71 -11.68
N GLN A 151 -18.38 -4.91 -10.79
CA GLN A 151 -18.75 -3.51 -10.59
C GLN A 151 -18.48 -2.68 -11.86
N ASP A 152 -19.39 -1.75 -12.15
CA ASP A 152 -19.18 -0.75 -13.19
C ASP A 152 -18.44 0.48 -12.62
N TYR A 153 -17.46 0.99 -13.36
CA TYR A 153 -16.68 2.14 -12.92
C TYR A 153 -17.55 3.39 -12.78
N ARG A 154 -18.61 3.54 -13.58
CA ARG A 154 -19.51 4.69 -13.50
C ARG A 154 -20.25 4.70 -12.17
N ASP A 155 -20.71 3.53 -11.72
CA ASP A 155 -21.36 3.40 -10.41
C ASP A 155 -20.39 3.74 -9.28
N ALA A 156 -19.16 3.20 -9.34
CA ALA A 156 -18.11 3.51 -8.38
C ALA A 156 -17.76 5.01 -8.36
N PHE A 157 -17.77 5.69 -9.51
CA PHE A 157 -17.38 7.09 -9.64
C PHE A 157 -18.52 8.08 -9.40
N THR A 158 -19.78 7.63 -9.37
CA THR A 158 -20.97 8.48 -9.15
C THR A 158 -21.60 8.29 -7.77
N THR A 159 -21.14 7.32 -6.98
CA THR A 159 -21.56 7.12 -5.59
C THR A 159 -20.61 7.76 -4.60
N SER A 160 -21.12 8.31 -3.50
CA SER A 160 -20.29 8.79 -2.38
C SER A 160 -19.75 7.67 -1.49
N LYS A 161 -20.29 6.45 -1.65
CA LYS A 161 -19.88 5.25 -0.93
C LYS A 161 -18.49 4.77 -1.40
N ILE A 162 -17.81 4.07 -0.51
CA ILE A 162 -16.58 3.33 -0.82
C ILE A 162 -17.04 1.92 -1.19
N THR A 163 -16.70 1.46 -2.38
CA THR A 163 -17.09 0.16 -2.95
C THR A 163 -15.91 -0.77 -3.14
N PHE A 164 -14.69 -0.31 -2.80
CA PHE A 164 -13.45 -1.08 -2.92
C PHE A 164 -13.22 -1.53 -4.37
N PHE A 165 -13.45 -0.63 -5.32
CA PHE A 165 -13.33 -0.92 -6.75
C PHE A 165 -11.91 -1.37 -7.16
N ASP A 166 -10.88 -1.00 -6.39
CA ASP A 166 -9.47 -1.31 -6.66
C ASP A 166 -8.93 -2.59 -6.00
N GLU A 167 -9.70 -3.26 -5.15
CA GLU A 167 -9.24 -4.43 -4.36
C GLU A 167 -9.92 -5.74 -4.78
N PHE A 168 -9.33 -6.87 -4.35
CA PHE A 168 -9.92 -8.20 -4.50
C PHE A 168 -11.06 -8.46 -3.51
N ASN A 169 -11.90 -9.45 -3.81
CA ASN A 169 -13.02 -9.93 -3.00
C ASN A 169 -14.19 -8.93 -2.89
N HIS A 170 -14.29 -8.01 -3.83
CA HIS A 170 -15.33 -6.99 -3.90
C HIS A 170 -16.06 -6.97 -5.25
N LYS A 171 -15.71 -7.87 -6.18
CA LYS A 171 -16.13 -7.82 -7.59
C LYS A 171 -15.70 -6.52 -8.29
N GLY A 172 -14.63 -5.90 -7.79
CA GLY A 172 -14.01 -4.72 -8.37
C GLY A 172 -13.14 -5.03 -9.59
N CYS A 173 -12.33 -4.06 -10.00
CA CYS A 173 -11.46 -4.16 -11.16
C CYS A 173 -10.36 -5.21 -10.99
N SER A 174 -9.82 -5.40 -9.78
CA SER A 174 -8.79 -6.42 -9.53
C SER A 174 -9.36 -7.84 -9.67
N ASP A 175 -10.55 -8.10 -9.12
CA ASP A 175 -11.25 -9.38 -9.36
C ASP A 175 -11.52 -9.58 -10.86
N LYS A 176 -11.92 -8.51 -11.57
CA LYS A 176 -12.15 -8.55 -13.02
C LYS A 176 -10.90 -8.93 -13.82
N TRP A 177 -9.74 -8.35 -13.48
CA TRP A 177 -8.46 -8.74 -14.09
C TRP A 177 -8.14 -10.22 -13.86
N ARG A 178 -8.18 -10.68 -12.59
CA ARG A 178 -7.90 -12.08 -12.22
C ARG A 178 -8.80 -13.06 -12.97
N ASP A 179 -10.10 -12.78 -12.97
CA ASP A 179 -11.10 -13.76 -13.43
C ASP A 179 -11.28 -13.73 -14.96
N CYS A 180 -11.08 -12.58 -15.61
CA CYS A 180 -11.33 -12.42 -17.05
C CYS A 180 -10.07 -12.34 -17.92
N ARG A 181 -8.90 -12.07 -17.32
CA ARG A 181 -7.60 -11.98 -18.01
C ARG A 181 -6.46 -12.58 -17.17
N PRO A 182 -6.57 -13.84 -16.70
CA PRO A 182 -5.55 -14.44 -15.85
C PRO A 182 -4.17 -14.51 -16.50
N ASP A 183 -4.10 -14.73 -17.82
CA ASP A 183 -2.83 -14.82 -18.56
C ASP A 183 -2.08 -13.47 -18.67
N ASP A 184 -2.80 -12.35 -18.49
CA ASP A 184 -2.21 -11.01 -18.45
C ASP A 184 -1.75 -10.63 -17.03
N CYS A 185 -1.97 -11.48 -16.03
CA CYS A 185 -1.78 -11.15 -14.61
C CYS A 185 -0.61 -11.88 -13.95
N TRP A 186 0.09 -11.18 -13.05
CA TRP A 186 1.01 -11.77 -12.09
C TRP A 186 0.51 -11.50 -10.66
N LEU A 187 -0.07 -12.52 -10.02
CA LEU A 187 -0.79 -12.40 -8.75
C LEU A 187 -0.11 -13.18 -7.61
N GLU A 188 1.22 -13.24 -7.64
CA GLU A 188 2.01 -13.82 -6.56
C GLU A 188 2.08 -12.88 -5.35
N ASP A 189 2.37 -13.43 -4.17
CA ASP A 189 2.37 -12.69 -2.91
C ASP A 189 3.77 -12.58 -2.27
N PRO A 190 4.79 -11.96 -2.92
CA PRO A 190 6.14 -11.82 -2.38
C PRO A 190 6.25 -10.78 -1.24
N PHE A 191 5.13 -10.34 -0.67
CA PHE A 191 5.03 -9.25 0.30
C PHE A 191 4.39 -9.74 1.61
N ASP A 192 4.18 -8.85 2.57
CA ASP A 192 3.44 -9.16 3.80
C ASP A 192 2.33 -8.16 4.08
N ASN A 193 1.08 -8.64 4.03
CA ASN A 193 -0.04 -7.92 4.59
C ASN A 193 -0.09 -8.19 6.10
N VAL A 194 0.24 -7.18 6.91
CA VAL A 194 0.37 -7.36 8.35
C VAL A 194 -0.99 -7.28 9.03
N SER A 195 -1.22 -8.17 10.00
CA SER A 195 -2.43 -8.22 10.82
C SER A 195 -2.79 -6.86 11.42
N ARG A 196 -4.10 -6.57 11.45
CA ARG A 196 -4.61 -5.39 12.15
C ARG A 196 -4.46 -5.57 13.66
N PRO A 197 -4.32 -4.48 14.45
CA PRO A 197 -4.18 -4.57 15.90
C PRO A 197 -5.25 -5.43 16.63
N LYS A 198 -6.49 -5.40 16.13
CA LYS A 198 -7.63 -6.19 16.67
C LYS A 198 -7.55 -7.69 16.36
N GLU A 199 -6.91 -8.06 15.26
CA GLU A 199 -6.69 -9.46 14.86
C GLU A 199 -5.49 -9.99 15.64
N ALA A 200 -4.37 -9.30 15.53
CA ALA A 200 -3.19 -9.53 16.33
C ALA A 200 -2.41 -8.22 16.49
N PHE A 201 -2.21 -7.80 17.76
CA PHE A 201 -1.41 -6.62 18.05
C PHE A 201 0.06 -6.84 17.67
N HIS A 202 0.61 -8.00 18.05
CA HIS A 202 1.83 -8.52 17.45
C HIS A 202 1.62 -8.74 15.95
N PHE A 203 2.64 -8.61 15.14
CA PHE A 203 2.47 -8.80 13.70
C PHE A 203 2.32 -10.29 13.39
N CYS A 204 1.35 -10.58 12.52
CA CYS A 204 1.29 -11.79 11.73
C CYS A 204 1.26 -11.39 10.25
N SER A 205 1.97 -12.12 9.39
CA SER A 205 1.81 -12.02 7.94
C SER A 205 0.58 -12.82 7.54
N LEU A 206 -0.46 -12.13 7.07
CA LEU A 206 -1.75 -12.75 6.77
C LEU A 206 -1.68 -13.64 5.53
N ASN A 207 -0.91 -13.25 4.52
CA ASN A 207 -0.75 -13.99 3.27
C ASN A 207 0.31 -15.09 3.35
N ARG A 208 1.42 -14.89 4.07
CA ARG A 208 2.48 -15.92 4.21
C ARG A 208 2.38 -16.76 5.49
N GLY A 209 1.42 -16.46 6.37
CA GLY A 209 1.07 -17.26 7.54
C GLY A 209 2.08 -17.25 8.70
N TRP A 210 3.11 -16.40 8.65
CA TRP A 210 4.06 -16.29 9.76
C TRP A 210 3.47 -15.49 10.93
N GLU A 211 3.49 -16.08 12.12
CA GLU A 211 3.08 -15.41 13.35
C GLU A 211 4.28 -14.82 14.09
N GLN A 212 4.01 -13.83 14.97
CA GLN A 212 5.01 -13.28 15.89
C GLN A 212 6.22 -12.69 15.18
N VAL A 213 5.95 -11.99 14.09
CA VAL A 213 6.99 -11.40 13.24
C VAL A 213 7.33 -9.97 13.65
N ILE A 214 8.51 -9.53 13.24
CA ILE A 214 8.91 -8.12 13.13
C ILE A 214 9.56 -7.93 11.76
N PHE A 215 9.79 -6.68 11.36
CA PHE A 215 10.46 -6.39 10.10
C PHE A 215 11.77 -5.66 10.33
N GLU A 216 12.79 -6.04 9.59
CA GLU A 216 14.08 -5.36 9.52
C GLU A 216 14.26 -4.78 8.12
N HIS A 217 14.57 -3.49 8.04
CA HIS A 217 14.95 -2.84 6.80
C HIS A 217 16.43 -2.47 6.86
N VAL A 218 17.24 -2.97 5.93
CA VAL A 218 18.69 -2.75 5.84
C VAL A 218 19.14 -2.87 4.39
N ASP A 219 20.00 -1.96 3.93
CA ASP A 219 20.61 -2.00 2.59
C ASP A 219 19.61 -2.23 1.42
N ASN A 220 18.46 -1.52 1.42
CA ASN A 220 17.36 -1.70 0.46
C ASN A 220 16.65 -3.07 0.53
N HIS A 221 16.91 -3.87 1.55
CA HIS A 221 16.23 -5.15 1.76
C HIS A 221 15.27 -5.04 2.94
N LEU A 222 14.08 -5.58 2.75
CA LEU A 222 13.09 -5.74 3.81
C LEU A 222 12.96 -7.20 4.17
N TYR A 223 13.14 -7.51 5.44
CA TYR A 223 13.08 -8.86 5.94
C TYR A 223 12.03 -9.01 7.03
N MET A 224 11.13 -9.97 6.84
CA MET A 224 10.29 -10.50 7.89
C MET A 224 11.11 -11.47 8.76
N ILE A 225 11.07 -11.26 10.07
CA ILE A 225 11.87 -12.01 11.04
C ILE A 225 10.96 -12.63 12.09
N ARG A 226 11.20 -13.90 12.45
CA ARG A 226 10.59 -14.55 13.61
C ARG A 226 11.57 -15.45 14.35
N PHE A 227 11.20 -15.85 15.56
CA PHE A 227 11.85 -16.93 16.28
C PHE A 227 10.97 -18.18 16.26
N ASN A 228 11.43 -19.25 15.61
CA ASN A 228 10.76 -20.53 15.58
C ASN A 228 11.61 -21.58 16.31
N LYS A 229 11.06 -22.17 17.39
CA LYS A 229 11.77 -23.16 18.24
C LYS A 229 13.18 -22.70 18.68
N GLY A 230 13.38 -21.39 18.87
CA GLY A 230 14.66 -20.80 19.29
C GLY A 230 15.57 -20.37 18.14
N THR A 231 15.28 -20.76 16.90
CA THR A 231 16.02 -20.36 15.70
C THR A 231 15.46 -19.07 15.12
N LEU A 232 16.35 -18.16 14.73
CA LEU A 232 15.99 -16.96 13.98
C LEU A 232 15.73 -17.34 12.53
N GLU A 233 14.49 -17.17 12.08
CA GLU A 233 14.13 -17.32 10.68
C GLU A 233 13.94 -15.93 10.06
N LYS A 234 14.47 -15.77 8.85
CA LYS A 234 14.48 -14.51 8.11
C LYS A 234 14.02 -14.79 6.69
N LEU A 235 13.02 -14.03 6.22
CA LEU A 235 12.47 -14.15 4.88
C LEU A 235 12.33 -12.76 4.27
N GLU A 236 12.78 -12.60 3.03
CA GLU A 236 12.73 -11.31 2.35
C GLU A 236 11.34 -11.00 1.79
N SER A 237 11.01 -9.72 1.70
CA SER A 237 9.71 -9.21 1.29
C SER A 237 9.87 -8.07 0.27
N LEU A 238 8.99 -8.04 -0.73
CA LEU A 238 8.86 -6.92 -1.65
C LEU A 238 8.39 -5.64 -0.94
N TYR A 239 7.41 -5.77 -0.06
CA TYR A 239 7.04 -4.74 0.92
C TYR A 239 6.31 -5.40 2.10
N ALA A 240 6.09 -4.63 3.15
CA ALA A 240 5.16 -4.97 4.23
C ALA A 240 4.15 -3.84 4.43
N HIS A 241 2.87 -4.17 4.59
CA HIS A 241 1.75 -3.25 4.72
C HIS A 241 1.24 -3.18 6.17
N PHE A 242 1.24 -1.98 6.76
CA PHE A 242 1.00 -1.73 8.19
C PHE A 242 -0.30 -0.97 8.48
N GLN A 243 -1.42 -1.52 7.99
CA GLN A 243 -2.76 -0.92 8.09
C GLN A 243 -3.28 -0.71 9.53
N HIS A 244 -4.05 0.38 9.70
CA HIS A 244 -4.75 0.76 10.95
C HIS A 244 -3.82 0.99 12.16
N ARG A 245 -2.61 1.49 11.92
CA ARG A 245 -1.59 1.68 12.96
C ARG A 245 -1.24 3.13 13.29
N GLY A 246 -2.25 4.00 13.34
CA GLY A 246 -2.05 5.42 13.73
C GLY A 246 -1.48 5.66 15.13
N MET A 247 -1.35 4.62 15.97
CA MET A 247 -0.69 4.70 17.28
C MET A 247 0.84 4.46 17.22
N MET A 248 1.38 4.06 16.07
CA MET A 248 2.81 3.81 15.92
C MET A 248 3.60 5.07 16.24
N LYS A 249 4.75 4.89 16.87
CA LYS A 249 5.69 5.98 17.15
C LYS A 249 6.95 5.82 16.31
N ASP A 250 7.51 6.94 15.93
CA ASP A 250 8.82 7.01 15.30
C ASP A 250 9.89 7.28 16.38
N HIS A 251 10.75 6.28 16.59
CA HIS A 251 11.92 6.38 17.45
C HIS A 251 13.21 6.07 16.68
N VAL A 252 13.19 6.15 15.36
CA VAL A 252 14.35 5.89 14.49
C VAL A 252 15.20 7.14 14.41
N ARG A 253 16.51 6.97 14.61
CA ARG A 253 17.52 8.00 14.41
C ARG A 253 18.24 7.82 13.08
N ASP A 254 18.40 6.58 12.66
CA ASP A 254 19.07 6.21 11.41
C ASP A 254 18.16 5.30 10.58
N TYR A 255 17.68 5.85 9.46
CA TYR A 255 16.81 5.14 8.52
C TYR A 255 17.56 4.21 7.56
N SER A 256 18.90 4.12 7.63
CA SER A 256 19.67 3.14 6.87
C SER A 256 19.48 1.71 7.39
N HIS A 257 19.25 1.55 8.71
CA HIS A 257 19.01 0.26 9.36
C HIS A 257 18.05 0.38 10.54
N PHE A 258 16.82 -0.09 10.37
CA PHE A 258 15.79 0.02 11.40
C PHE A 258 14.90 -1.22 11.49
N LEU A 259 14.17 -1.32 12.61
CA LEU A 259 13.14 -2.32 12.83
C LEU A 259 11.75 -1.69 12.82
N VAL A 260 10.81 -2.35 12.16
CA VAL A 260 9.37 -2.08 12.32
C VAL A 260 8.80 -3.12 13.28
N ILE A 261 8.18 -2.62 14.35
CA ILE A 261 7.63 -3.42 15.44
C ILE A 261 6.18 -3.00 15.73
N PRO A 262 5.40 -3.81 16.47
CA PRO A 262 3.99 -3.52 16.76
C PRO A 262 3.65 -2.11 17.28
N GLU A 263 4.59 -1.50 18.02
CA GLU A 263 4.40 -0.19 18.67
C GLU A 263 4.96 0.98 17.86
N GLY A 264 5.68 0.72 16.77
CA GLY A 264 6.36 1.78 16.05
C GLY A 264 7.60 1.31 15.28
N MET A 265 8.49 2.25 15.05
CA MET A 265 9.78 2.02 14.40
C MET A 265 10.88 2.36 15.40
N VAL A 266 11.94 1.54 15.42
CA VAL A 266 13.07 1.69 16.35
C VAL A 266 14.37 1.39 15.63
N ASP A 267 15.47 1.97 16.11
CA ASP A 267 16.82 1.64 15.64
C ASP A 267 17.11 0.14 15.83
N TYR A 268 17.92 -0.42 14.94
CA TYR A 268 18.40 -1.78 15.12
C TYR A 268 19.27 -1.89 16.40
N PRO A 269 19.09 -2.94 17.23
CA PRO A 269 19.85 -3.06 18.48
C PRO A 269 21.35 -3.27 18.22
N GLN A 270 22.20 -2.48 18.87
CA GLN A 270 23.67 -2.62 18.79
C GLN A 270 24.25 -3.63 19.79
N SER A 271 23.51 -3.96 20.85
CA SER A 271 23.96 -4.89 21.90
C SER A 271 22.83 -5.84 22.31
N MET A 272 23.21 -7.04 22.76
CA MET A 272 22.27 -8.12 23.10
C MET A 272 21.24 -8.39 21.98
N VAL A 273 21.69 -8.32 20.72
CA VAL A 273 20.85 -8.36 19.51
C VAL A 273 19.84 -9.49 19.56
N MET A 274 20.30 -10.72 19.72
CA MET A 274 19.44 -11.92 19.72
C MET A 274 18.40 -11.89 20.85
N LEU A 275 18.78 -11.44 22.05
CA LEU A 275 17.85 -11.33 23.18
C LEU A 275 16.79 -10.26 22.91
N ARG A 276 17.18 -9.11 22.36
CA ARG A 276 16.26 -8.01 22.04
C ARG A 276 15.31 -8.38 20.91
N LEU A 277 15.80 -8.96 19.81
CA LEU A 277 14.95 -9.43 18.71
C LEU A 277 13.95 -10.48 19.21
N ARG A 278 14.40 -11.45 20.01
CA ARG A 278 13.53 -12.46 20.61
C ARG A 278 12.45 -11.84 21.50
N TRP A 279 12.80 -10.83 22.29
CA TRP A 279 11.83 -10.09 23.10
C TRP A 279 10.83 -9.31 22.24
N LEU A 280 11.26 -8.73 21.12
CA LEU A 280 10.38 -7.98 20.22
C LEU A 280 9.37 -8.88 19.51
N CYS A 281 9.78 -10.10 19.12
CA CYS A 281 8.91 -11.12 18.53
C CYS A 281 7.90 -11.75 19.50
N ARG A 282 7.94 -11.44 20.81
CA ARG A 282 7.03 -12.09 21.78
C ARG A 282 5.55 -11.81 21.48
N LYS A 283 4.69 -12.79 21.76
CA LYS A 283 3.23 -12.62 21.70
C LYS A 283 2.75 -11.52 22.66
N ARG A 284 1.81 -10.69 22.19
CA ARG A 284 1.25 -9.54 22.92
C ARG A 284 -0.26 -9.65 23.13
N TRP A 285 -0.72 -10.77 23.68
CA TRP A 285 -2.15 -11.13 23.74
C TRP A 285 -3.02 -10.11 24.49
N LEU A 286 -2.54 -9.54 25.61
CA LEU A 286 -3.26 -8.52 26.37
C LEU A 286 -3.55 -7.27 25.53
N LYS A 287 -2.58 -6.84 24.72
CA LYS A 287 -2.77 -5.71 23.80
C LYS A 287 -3.79 -6.05 22.73
N THR A 288 -3.76 -7.26 22.15
CA THR A 288 -4.79 -7.70 21.20
C THR A 288 -6.19 -7.60 21.84
N LYS A 289 -6.36 -8.10 23.07
CA LYS A 289 -7.64 -8.02 23.81
C LYS A 289 -8.09 -6.58 24.06
N TYR A 290 -7.17 -5.69 24.41
CA TYR A 290 -7.46 -4.27 24.55
C TYR A 290 -8.01 -3.66 23.25
N TYR A 291 -7.39 -3.93 22.09
CA TYR A 291 -7.87 -3.41 20.81
C TYR A 291 -9.22 -4.01 20.40
N GLN A 292 -9.45 -5.30 20.65
CA GLN A 292 -10.74 -5.94 20.44
C GLN A 292 -11.85 -5.28 21.26
N TRP A 293 -11.60 -5.02 22.55
CA TRP A 293 -12.54 -4.36 23.44
C TRP A 293 -12.79 -2.90 23.02
N ARG A 294 -11.73 -2.14 22.73
CA ARG A 294 -11.83 -0.74 22.30
C ARG A 294 -12.71 -0.59 21.05
N ASP A 295 -12.45 -1.41 20.03
CA ASP A 295 -13.18 -1.35 18.77
C ASP A 295 -14.66 -1.75 18.96
N TYR A 296 -14.93 -2.73 19.84
CA TYR A 296 -16.30 -3.08 20.24
C TYR A 296 -17.04 -1.91 20.90
N VAL A 297 -16.38 -1.18 21.81
CA VAL A 297 -16.97 0.00 22.47
C VAL A 297 -17.27 1.11 21.44
N ILE A 298 -16.34 1.41 20.54
CA ILE A 298 -16.53 2.40 19.47
C ILE A 298 -17.72 2.02 18.60
N TRP A 299 -17.83 0.75 18.21
CA TRP A 299 -18.96 0.25 17.42
C TRP A 299 -20.30 0.42 18.14
N ARG A 300 -20.37 0.07 19.44
CA ARG A 300 -21.58 0.27 20.27
C ARG A 300 -21.97 1.75 20.37
N MET A 301 -21.01 2.65 20.52
CA MET A 301 -21.26 4.10 20.59
C MET A 301 -21.83 4.64 19.28
N HIS A 302 -21.34 4.19 18.13
CA HIS A 302 -21.86 4.62 16.82
C HIS A 302 -23.26 4.06 16.54
N MET A 303 -23.56 2.83 16.96
CA MET A 303 -24.93 2.30 16.88
C MET A 303 -25.93 3.10 17.71
N ASN A 304 -25.52 3.61 18.86
CA ASN A 304 -26.39 4.44 19.71
C ASN A 304 -26.57 5.88 19.18
N LYS A 305 -25.72 6.37 18.27
CA LYS A 305 -25.89 7.67 17.61
C LYS A 305 -26.84 7.63 16.41
N ASN A 306 -27.11 6.44 15.88
CA ASN A 306 -28.00 6.21 14.73
C ASN A 306 -29.39 5.68 15.16
N ARG A 307 -29.75 5.82 16.45
CA ARG A 307 -31.09 5.57 17.00
C ARG A 307 -31.67 6.89 17.49
#